data_AF-A0A699R102-F1
#
_entry.id   AF-A0A699R102-F1
#
_cell.length_a   1.000
_cell.length_b   1.000
_cell.length_c   1.000
_cell.angle_alpha   90.00
_cell.angle_beta   90.00
_cell.angle_gamma   90.00
#
_symmetry.space_group_name_H-M   'P 1'
#
loop_
_entity.id
_entity.type
_entity.pdbx_description
1 polymer ?
#
loop_
_entity_poly.entity_id
_entity_poly.type
_entity_poly.pdbx_seq_one_letter_code
_entity_poly.pdbx_strand_id
1 'polypeptide(L)'
;MQNIPYASAVGSIMYAVRCTRPDVAFAQNMTSHFQQNPGEEHWTGVKNILKYLHNTKDMFLVYGGNMERELRVSCYTDAGYLTDADNLKSQTGYVFVLNGGAVTGKEAVWICKFISGLGIVPTIEEPKSMYCDNTGAIAIAKDDGVTKGARHFRVKVHYLRETIKLGDVKI
;
A
#
# COMPACT_ATOMS: atom_id res chain seq x y z
N MET A 1 -32.21 13.75 5.05
CA MET A 1 -31.09 12.82 5.30
C MET A 1 -31.14 12.04 6.63
N GLN A 2 -31.92 12.43 7.66
CA GLN A 2 -31.94 11.75 8.98
C GLN A 2 -32.23 10.24 8.97
N ASN A 3 -33.02 9.72 8.02
CA ASN A 3 -33.39 8.30 7.95
C ASN A 3 -32.56 7.48 6.94
N ILE A 4 -31.51 8.07 6.36
CA ILE A 4 -30.67 7.37 5.39
C ILE A 4 -29.47 6.75 6.12
N PRO A 5 -29.19 5.45 5.97
CA PRO A 5 -28.11 4.76 6.67
C PRO A 5 -26.74 5.07 6.05
N TYR A 6 -26.38 6.35 5.96
CA TYR A 6 -25.19 6.82 5.25
C TYR A 6 -23.90 6.25 5.84
N ALA A 7 -23.71 6.40 7.16
CA ALA A 7 -22.51 5.91 7.85
C ALA A 7 -22.36 4.38 7.73
N SER A 8 -23.47 3.64 7.83
CA SER A 8 -23.48 2.18 7.67
C SER A 8 -23.11 1.76 6.24
N ALA A 9 -23.66 2.45 5.24
CA ALA A 9 -23.32 2.19 3.83
C ALA A 9 -21.85 2.48 3.53
N VAL A 10 -21.31 3.63 3.99
CA VAL A 10 -19.88 3.95 3.84
C VAL A 10 -19.00 2.94 4.56
N GLY A 11 -19.38 2.49 5.76
CA GLY A 11 -18.67 1.45 6.50
C GLY A 11 -18.68 0.10 5.78
N SER A 12 -19.80 -0.27 5.16
CA SER A 12 -19.91 -1.49 4.36
C SER A 12 -19.05 -1.44 3.10
N ILE A 13 -19.00 -0.28 2.43
CA ILE A 13 -18.09 -0.05 1.29
C ILE A 13 -16.63 -0.12 1.74
N MET A 14 -16.29 0.44 2.91
CA MET A 14 -14.93 0.35 3.46
C MET A 14 -14.51 -1.11 3.69
N TYR A 15 -15.44 -1.98 4.11
CA TYR A 15 -15.16 -3.41 4.21
C TYR A 15 -14.81 -4.01 2.84
N ALA A 16 -15.60 -3.74 1.80
CA ALA A 16 -15.29 -4.19 0.44
C ALA A 16 -13.93 -3.69 -0.04
N VAL A 17 -13.61 -2.41 0.18
CA VAL A 17 -12.30 -1.81 -0.15
C VAL A 17 -11.15 -2.56 0.51
N ARG A 18 -11.31 -2.89 1.79
CA ARG A 18 -10.28 -3.57 2.60
C ARG A 18 -10.08 -5.04 2.23
N CYS A 19 -11.07 -5.68 1.65
CA CYS A 19 -11.04 -7.12 1.41
C CYS A 19 -10.79 -7.48 -0.05
N THR A 20 -11.51 -6.86 -0.99
CA THR A 20 -11.59 -7.35 -2.38
C THR A 20 -11.66 -6.26 -3.45
N ARG A 21 -12.01 -5.02 -3.10
CA ARG A 21 -12.34 -3.95 -4.05
C ARG A 21 -11.54 -2.66 -3.80
N PRO A 22 -10.19 -2.70 -3.88
CA PRO A 22 -9.36 -1.53 -3.64
C PRO A 22 -9.57 -0.43 -4.69
N ASP A 23 -10.15 -0.76 -5.85
CA ASP A 23 -10.46 0.17 -6.94
C ASP A 23 -11.46 1.27 -6.57
N VAL A 24 -12.31 1.05 -5.55
CA VAL A 24 -13.24 2.09 -5.05
C VAL A 24 -12.72 2.85 -3.83
N ALA A 25 -11.47 2.63 -3.41
CA ALA A 25 -10.89 3.21 -2.18
C ALA A 25 -10.96 4.75 -2.17
N PHE A 26 -10.65 5.39 -3.30
CA PHE A 26 -10.69 6.85 -3.42
C PHE A 26 -12.12 7.39 -3.23
N ALA A 27 -13.10 6.81 -3.92
CA ALA A 27 -14.50 7.22 -3.84
C ALA A 27 -15.07 6.98 -2.43
N GLN A 28 -14.69 5.87 -1.79
CA GLN A 28 -15.03 5.60 -0.39
C GLN A 28 -14.44 6.66 0.56
N ASN A 29 -13.18 7.04 0.36
CA ASN A 29 -12.52 8.06 1.18
C ASN A 29 -13.25 9.41 1.06
N MET A 30 -13.53 9.85 -0.17
CA MET A 30 -14.24 11.10 -0.43
C MET A 30 -15.62 11.14 0.23
N THR A 31 -16.40 10.05 0.13
CA THR A 31 -17.73 9.98 0.76
C THR A 31 -17.66 9.89 2.29
N SER A 32 -16.54 9.45 2.88
CA SER A 32 -16.38 9.35 4.32
C SER A 32 -16.29 10.70 5.05
N HIS A 33 -15.85 11.76 4.37
CA HIS A 33 -15.76 13.11 4.95
C HIS A 33 -17.09 13.68 5.41
N PHE A 34 -18.20 13.24 4.81
CA PHE A 34 -19.53 13.78 5.06
C PHE A 34 -20.38 12.93 6.01
N GLN A 35 -19.77 12.00 6.76
CA GLN A 35 -20.52 11.09 7.66
C GLN A 35 -21.35 11.81 8.73
N GLN A 36 -20.89 12.94 9.24
CA GLN A 36 -21.58 13.69 10.31
C GLN A 36 -22.78 14.49 9.79
N ASN A 37 -22.70 15.01 8.56
CA ASN A 37 -23.77 15.81 7.95
C ASN A 37 -23.84 15.54 6.43
N PRO A 38 -24.37 14.38 6.02
CA PRO A 38 -24.43 14.03 4.61
C PRO A 38 -25.59 14.77 3.91
N GLY A 39 -25.42 15.08 2.63
CA GLY A 39 -26.42 15.68 1.74
C GLY A 39 -26.87 14.70 0.64
N GLU A 40 -27.88 15.06 -0.14
CA GLU A 40 -28.42 14.21 -1.22
C GLU A 40 -27.38 13.89 -2.31
N GLU A 41 -26.49 14.84 -2.59
CA GLU A 41 -25.36 14.65 -3.51
C GLU A 41 -24.39 13.57 -3.00
N HIS A 42 -24.06 13.59 -1.72
CA HIS A 42 -23.21 12.58 -1.07
C HIS A 42 -23.88 11.20 -1.11
N TRP A 43 -25.20 11.14 -0.86
CA TRP A 43 -25.95 9.89 -0.94
C TRP A 43 -26.00 9.32 -2.35
N THR A 44 -26.11 10.19 -3.36
CA THR A 44 -26.03 9.79 -4.76
C THR A 44 -24.65 9.21 -5.09
N GLY A 45 -23.58 9.82 -4.58
CA GLY A 45 -22.22 9.26 -4.67
C GLY A 45 -22.11 7.85 -4.09
N VAL A 46 -22.64 7.62 -2.89
CA VAL A 46 -22.68 6.29 -2.26
C VAL A 46 -23.46 5.27 -3.10
N LYS A 47 -24.65 5.64 -3.62
CA LYS A 47 -25.42 4.76 -4.52
C LYS A 47 -24.65 4.41 -5.78
N ASN A 48 -23.90 5.35 -6.35
CA ASN A 48 -23.10 5.12 -7.54
C ASN A 48 -21.97 4.12 -7.26
N ILE A 49 -21.31 4.22 -6.10
CA ILE A 49 -20.31 3.22 -5.68
C ILE A 49 -20.97 1.84 -5.57
N LEU A 50 -22.13 1.73 -4.91
CA LEU A 50 -22.84 0.46 -4.76
C LEU A 50 -23.29 -0.14 -6.10
N LYS A 51 -23.79 0.70 -7.02
CA LYS A 51 -24.14 0.28 -8.39
C LYS A 51 -22.91 -0.23 -9.15
N TYR A 52 -21.79 0.49 -9.05
CA TYR A 52 -20.53 0.08 -9.65
C TYR A 52 -20.08 -1.28 -9.10
N LEU A 53 -20.08 -1.46 -7.77
CA LEU A 53 -19.75 -2.74 -7.12
C LEU A 53 -20.67 -3.87 -7.59
N HIS A 54 -21.98 -3.62 -7.72
CA HIS A 54 -22.94 -4.61 -8.23
C HIS A 54 -22.66 -5.01 -9.69
N ASN A 55 -22.43 -4.03 -10.56
CA ASN A 55 -22.21 -4.25 -11.99
C ASN A 55 -20.84 -4.86 -12.30
N THR A 56 -19.89 -4.77 -11.37
CA THR A 56 -18.54 -5.31 -11.49
C THR A 56 -18.28 -6.47 -10.53
N LYS A 57 -19.35 -7.10 -10.00
CA LYS A 57 -19.24 -8.19 -9.01
C LYS A 57 -18.50 -9.42 -9.56
N ASP A 58 -18.57 -9.64 -10.86
CA ASP A 58 -17.96 -10.78 -11.56
C ASP A 58 -16.59 -10.43 -12.15
N MET A 59 -16.14 -9.18 -11.97
CA MET A 59 -14.80 -8.75 -12.39
C MET A 59 -13.79 -9.04 -11.28
N PHE A 60 -12.62 -9.54 -11.67
CA PHE A 60 -11.51 -9.83 -10.77
C PHE A 60 -10.26 -9.08 -11.23
N LEU A 61 -9.46 -8.65 -10.26
CA LEU A 61 -8.16 -8.05 -10.55
C LEU A 61 -7.21 -9.16 -10.98
N VAL A 62 -6.83 -9.16 -12.25
CA VAL A 62 -5.75 -10.01 -12.76
C VAL A 62 -4.47 -9.22 -12.65
N TYR A 63 -3.61 -9.61 -11.71
CA TYR A 63 -2.23 -9.14 -11.73
C TYR A 63 -1.58 -9.64 -13.01
N GLY A 64 -0.91 -8.74 -13.73
CA GLY A 64 -0.14 -9.10 -14.92
C GLY A 64 1.07 -9.96 -14.57
N GLY A 65 2.09 -9.96 -15.42
CA GLY A 65 3.34 -10.69 -15.18
C GLY A 65 3.58 -11.79 -16.21
N ASN A 66 4.86 -12.09 -16.44
CA ASN A 66 5.24 -13.18 -17.33
C ASN A 66 4.76 -14.51 -16.68
N MET A 67 3.93 -15.30 -17.38
CA MET A 67 3.47 -16.61 -16.90
C MET A 67 4.62 -17.59 -16.65
N GLU A 68 5.79 -17.34 -17.24
CA GLU A 68 7.02 -18.10 -17.01
C GLU A 68 7.79 -17.65 -15.75
N ARG A 69 7.42 -16.50 -15.16
CA ARG A 69 8.03 -15.99 -13.92
C ARG A 69 7.08 -16.23 -12.76
N GLU A 70 7.60 -16.86 -11.71
CA GLU A 70 6.90 -17.00 -10.44
C GLU A 70 6.57 -15.64 -9.79
N LEU A 71 5.66 -15.66 -8.82
CA LEU A 71 5.16 -14.49 -8.10
C LEU A 71 6.30 -13.63 -7.53
N ARG A 72 6.35 -12.34 -7.91
CA ARG A 72 7.36 -11.38 -7.44
C ARG A 72 6.72 -10.14 -6.82
N VAL A 73 7.28 -9.74 -5.69
CA VAL A 73 6.95 -8.49 -5.00
C VAL A 73 8.15 -7.57 -5.05
N SER A 74 7.93 -6.36 -5.58
CA SER A 74 8.90 -5.26 -5.57
C SER A 74 8.36 -4.09 -4.75
N CYS A 75 9.24 -3.33 -4.11
CA CYS A 75 8.89 -2.09 -3.43
C CYS A 75 9.69 -0.95 -4.04
N TYR A 76 9.05 0.20 -4.27
CA TYR A 76 9.71 1.44 -4.65
C TYR A 76 9.45 2.46 -3.56
N THR A 77 10.49 3.19 -3.15
CA THR A 77 10.39 4.23 -2.14
C THR A 77 11.01 5.52 -2.64
N ASP A 78 10.37 6.63 -2.30
CA ASP A 78 10.84 7.98 -2.60
C ASP A 78 10.57 8.90 -1.41
N ALA A 79 11.37 9.95 -1.29
CA ALA A 79 11.18 11.01 -0.32
C ALA A 79 11.64 12.35 -0.89
N GLY A 80 10.73 13.32 -0.91
CA GLY A 80 11.00 14.69 -1.33
C GLY A 80 11.14 15.64 -0.14
N TYR A 81 12.22 16.40 -0.09
CA TYR A 81 12.45 17.44 0.93
C TYR A 81 11.63 18.70 0.62
N LEU A 82 10.96 19.28 1.64
CA LEU A 82 10.15 20.51 1.53
C LEU A 82 9.15 20.51 0.36
N THR A 83 8.51 19.38 0.10
CA THR A 83 7.63 19.20 -1.06
C THR A 83 6.23 19.77 -0.85
N ASP A 84 5.80 19.99 0.40
CA ASP A 84 4.56 20.70 0.73
C ASP A 84 4.79 22.23 0.69
N ALA A 85 4.16 22.93 -0.26
CA ALA A 85 4.32 24.38 -0.43
C ALA A 85 3.72 25.20 0.71
N ASP A 86 2.72 24.67 1.41
CA ASP A 86 2.00 25.38 2.48
C ASP A 86 2.74 25.25 3.82
N ASN A 87 3.24 24.04 4.12
CA ASN A 87 3.83 23.74 5.42
C ASN A 87 5.32 23.42 5.39
N LEU A 88 5.95 23.45 4.20
CA LEU A 88 7.36 23.10 4.01
C LEU A 88 7.71 21.72 4.59
N LYS A 89 6.74 20.80 4.62
CA LYS A 89 6.94 19.45 5.14
C LYS A 89 7.55 18.57 4.06
N SER A 90 8.44 17.68 4.47
CA SER A 90 8.95 16.62 3.60
C SER A 90 7.89 15.53 3.44
N GLN A 91 7.75 15.02 2.23
CA GLN A 91 6.83 13.93 1.90
C GLN A 91 7.61 12.66 1.59
N THR A 92 7.05 11.53 1.98
CA THR A 92 7.58 10.20 1.66
C THR A 92 6.49 9.36 1.02
N GLY A 93 6.85 8.65 -0.03
CA GLY A 93 5.98 7.75 -0.76
C GLY A 93 6.62 6.37 -0.87
N TYR A 94 5.78 5.35 -0.85
CA TYR A 94 6.18 4.00 -1.22
C TYR A 94 5.06 3.34 -2.03
N VAL A 95 5.45 2.49 -2.98
CA VAL A 95 4.52 1.66 -3.74
C VAL A 95 5.04 0.24 -3.77
N PHE A 96 4.18 -0.71 -3.42
CA PHE A 96 4.45 -2.12 -3.60
C PHE A 96 3.83 -2.58 -4.92
N VAL A 97 4.57 -3.39 -5.66
CA VAL A 97 4.16 -3.91 -6.96
C VAL A 97 4.21 -5.44 -6.88
N LEU A 98 3.05 -6.07 -7.01
CA LEU A 98 2.88 -7.51 -7.13
C LEU A 98 2.68 -7.85 -8.61
N ASN A 99 3.63 -8.55 -9.22
CA ASN A 99 3.54 -8.98 -10.63
C ASN A 99 3.11 -7.85 -11.61
N GLY A 100 3.60 -6.63 -11.38
CA GLY A 100 3.30 -5.46 -12.21
C GLY A 100 2.04 -4.67 -11.80
N GLY A 101 1.22 -5.18 -10.88
CA GLY A 101 0.09 -4.43 -10.32
C GLY A 101 0.45 -3.77 -8.98
N ALA A 102 0.02 -2.53 -8.78
CA ALA A 102 0.21 -1.83 -7.52
C ALA A 102 -0.67 -2.42 -6.40
N VAL A 103 -0.09 -2.61 -5.23
CA VAL A 103 -0.76 -3.12 -4.02
C VAL A 103 -0.38 -2.28 -2.81
N THR A 104 -1.21 -2.31 -1.77
CA THR A 104 -0.85 -1.66 -0.51
C THR A 104 0.23 -2.48 0.21
N GLY A 105 1.05 -1.82 1.04
CA GLY A 105 2.11 -2.51 1.77
C GLY A 105 1.62 -3.59 2.73
N LYS A 106 0.41 -3.42 3.29
CA LYS A 106 -0.20 -4.44 4.15
C LYS A 106 -0.60 -5.70 3.37
N GLU A 107 -1.19 -5.51 2.20
CA GLU A 107 -1.56 -6.62 1.31
C GLU A 107 -0.31 -7.35 0.81
N ALA A 108 0.74 -6.62 0.42
CA ALA A 108 2.00 -7.23 0.00
C ALA A 108 2.60 -8.14 1.07
N VAL A 109 2.68 -7.65 2.32
CA VAL A 109 3.19 -8.45 3.45
C VAL A 109 2.30 -9.67 3.73
N TRP A 110 0.99 -9.50 3.67
CA TRP A 110 0.04 -10.60 3.88
C TRP A 110 0.17 -11.68 2.80
N ILE A 111 0.20 -11.29 1.52
CA ILE A 111 0.35 -12.20 0.37
C ILE A 111 1.66 -12.98 0.47
N CYS A 112 2.78 -12.31 0.77
CA CYS A 112 4.06 -12.99 0.96
C CYS A 112 3.97 -14.06 2.05
N LYS A 113 3.45 -13.72 3.23
CA LYS A 113 3.33 -14.66 4.35
C LYS A 113 2.38 -15.82 4.05
N PHE A 114 1.25 -15.52 3.41
CA PHE A 114 0.25 -16.53 3.05
C PHE A 114 0.83 -17.55 2.06
N ILE A 115 1.47 -17.08 0.99
CA ILE A 115 2.03 -17.95 -0.04
C ILE A 115 3.24 -18.72 0.48
N SER A 116 4.11 -18.09 1.30
CA SER A 116 5.18 -18.80 2.01
C SER A 116 4.60 -19.93 2.88
N GLY A 117 3.52 -19.68 3.62
CA GLY A 117 2.88 -20.68 4.46
C GLY A 117 2.26 -21.86 3.69
N LEU A 118 1.91 -21.65 2.42
CA LEU A 118 1.41 -22.72 1.55
C LEU A 118 2.54 -23.57 0.93
N GLY A 119 3.78 -23.06 0.86
CA GLY A 119 4.93 -23.79 0.31
C GLY A 119 4.84 -24.10 -1.20
N ILE A 120 3.97 -23.40 -1.94
CA ILE A 120 3.67 -23.70 -3.35
C ILE A 120 4.46 -22.88 -4.37
N VAL A 121 4.99 -21.71 -3.97
CA VAL A 121 5.73 -20.80 -4.87
C VAL A 121 7.09 -20.46 -4.23
N PRO A 122 8.19 -21.13 -4.62
CA PRO A 122 9.49 -20.94 -3.98
C PRO A 122 10.06 -19.52 -4.14
N THR A 123 9.74 -18.80 -5.22
CA THR A 123 10.23 -17.43 -5.44
C THR A 123 9.75 -16.44 -4.37
N ILE A 124 8.70 -16.74 -3.61
CA ILE A 124 8.25 -15.86 -2.53
C ILE A 124 9.23 -15.81 -1.34
N GLU A 125 10.08 -16.82 -1.20
CA GLU A 125 11.11 -16.89 -0.17
C GLU A 125 12.35 -16.08 -0.56
N GLU A 126 12.49 -15.72 -1.84
CA GLU A 126 13.58 -14.88 -2.30
C GLU A 126 13.55 -13.48 -1.63
N PRO A 127 14.72 -12.84 -1.49
CA PRO A 127 14.81 -11.46 -1.02
C PRO A 127 13.97 -10.51 -1.89
N LYS A 128 13.11 -9.71 -1.26
CA LYS A 128 12.21 -8.80 -1.96
C LYS A 128 13.00 -7.55 -2.38
N SER A 129 12.95 -7.20 -3.66
CA SER A 129 13.65 -6.02 -4.17
C SER A 129 12.98 -4.73 -3.68
N MET A 130 13.74 -3.89 -3.00
CA MET A 130 13.38 -2.53 -2.62
C MET A 130 14.25 -1.56 -3.44
N TYR A 131 13.61 -0.67 -4.19
CA TYR A 131 14.28 0.32 -5.03
C TYR A 131 14.15 1.70 -4.38
N CYS A 132 15.28 2.39 -4.25
CA CYS A 132 15.39 3.78 -3.81
C CYS A 132 16.36 4.50 -4.74
N ASP A 133 16.10 5.76 -5.06
CA ASP A 133 17.00 6.60 -5.88
C ASP A 133 18.02 7.37 -5.02
N ASN A 134 17.78 7.49 -3.71
CA ASN A 134 18.67 8.16 -2.79
C ASN A 134 19.86 7.28 -2.41
N THR A 135 21.00 7.51 -3.08
CA THR A 135 22.25 6.79 -2.83
C THR A 135 22.73 6.89 -1.38
N GLY A 136 22.50 8.03 -0.71
CA GLY A 136 22.82 8.20 0.70
C GLY A 136 21.97 7.30 1.61
N ALA A 137 20.68 7.15 1.31
CA ALA A 137 19.80 6.24 2.03
C ALA A 137 20.20 4.77 1.82
N ILE A 138 20.57 4.39 0.59
CA ILE A 138 21.09 3.05 0.28
C ILE A 138 22.37 2.76 1.07
N ALA A 139 23.31 3.70 1.12
CA ALA A 139 24.55 3.55 1.86
C ALA A 139 24.30 3.37 3.37
N ILE A 140 23.39 4.17 3.96
CA ILE A 140 23.02 4.05 5.37
C ILE A 140 22.33 2.71 5.69
N ALA A 141 21.56 2.17 4.75
CA ALA A 141 20.89 0.87 4.89
C ALA A 141 21.87 -0.31 4.82
N LYS A 142 22.95 -0.20 4.03
CA LYS A 142 23.97 -1.26 3.85
C LYS A 142 25.10 -1.21 4.88
N ASP A 143 25.48 -0.02 5.34
CA ASP A 143 26.56 0.16 6.30
C ASP A 143 26.05 0.06 7.74
N ASP A 144 26.80 -0.61 8.61
CA ASP A 144 26.53 -0.68 10.05
C ASP A 144 27.00 0.58 10.80
N GLY A 145 27.83 1.41 10.17
CA GLY A 145 28.34 2.65 10.70
C GLY A 145 27.25 3.65 11.11
N VAL A 146 27.47 4.32 12.24
CA VAL A 146 26.68 5.49 12.66
C VAL A 146 27.36 6.73 12.07
N THR A 147 26.82 7.26 10.97
CA THR A 147 27.26 8.56 10.46
C THR A 147 26.84 9.69 11.40
N LYS A 148 27.65 10.76 11.53
CA LYS A 148 27.40 11.88 12.46
C LYS A 148 26.00 12.52 12.32
N GLY A 149 25.36 12.43 11.15
CA GLY A 149 23.99 12.90 10.90
C GLY A 149 22.88 11.90 11.21
N ALA A 150 23.20 10.65 11.56
CA ALA A 150 22.23 9.56 11.71
C ALA A 150 21.69 9.33 13.13
N ARG A 151 22.09 10.16 14.09
CA ARG A 151 21.76 10.02 15.53
C ARG A 151 20.24 10.02 15.82
N HIS A 152 19.43 10.54 14.90
CA HIS A 152 17.98 10.62 15.02
C HIS A 152 17.21 9.52 14.27
N PHE A 153 17.88 8.67 13.47
CA PHE A 153 17.23 7.57 12.74
C PHE A 153 16.96 6.37 13.66
N ARG A 154 16.06 6.58 14.61
CA ARG A 154 15.70 5.62 15.65
C ARG A 154 14.86 4.47 15.09
N VAL A 155 15.19 3.24 15.51
CA VAL A 155 14.48 1.95 15.35
C VAL A 155 14.23 1.49 13.89
N LYS A 156 13.60 2.30 13.03
CA LYS A 156 13.24 1.88 11.66
C LYS A 156 14.45 1.52 10.80
N VAL A 157 15.56 2.25 10.95
CA VAL A 157 16.81 1.95 10.23
C VAL A 157 17.45 0.66 10.76
N HIS A 158 17.38 0.39 12.06
CA HIS A 158 17.84 -0.87 12.63
C HIS A 158 17.02 -2.05 12.13
N TYR A 159 15.69 -1.92 12.10
CA TYR A 159 14.81 -2.94 11.52
C TYR A 159 15.14 -3.19 10.05
N LEU A 160 15.32 -2.13 9.24
CA LEU A 160 15.70 -2.28 7.84
C LEU A 160 17.04 -3.03 7.69
N ARG A 161 18.06 -2.64 8.46
CA ARG A 161 19.37 -3.32 8.46
C ARG A 161 19.25 -4.78 8.86
N GLU A 162 18.45 -5.09 9.87
CA GLU A 162 18.19 -6.47 10.30
C GLU A 162 17.52 -7.28 9.18
N THR A 163 16.48 -6.74 8.54
CA THR A 163 15.81 -7.42 7.42
C THR A 163 16.72 -7.62 6.20
N ILE A 164 17.66 -6.70 5.94
CA ILE A 164 18.67 -6.86 4.89
C ILE A 164 19.67 -7.95 5.28
N LYS A 165 20.13 -7.98 6.53
CA LYS A 165 21.06 -9.02 7.04
C LYS A 165 20.44 -10.42 7.05
N LEU A 166 19.16 -10.52 7.37
CA LEU A 166 18.40 -11.77 7.32
C LEU A 166 18.13 -12.24 5.88
N GLY A 167 18.36 -11.39 4.88
CA GLY A 167 18.12 -11.71 3.47
C GLY A 167 16.65 -11.55 3.05
N ASP A 168 15.79 -10.97 3.89
CA ASP A 168 14.38 -10.77 3.55
C ASP A 168 14.19 -9.67 2.48
N VAL A 169 15.08 -8.68 2.47
CA VAL A 169 15.00 -7.50 1.59
C VAL A 169 16.34 -7.26 0.91
N LYS A 170 16.29 -6.96 -0.39
CA LYS A 170 17.44 -6.54 -1.20
C LYS A 170 17.24 -5.09 -1.65
N ILE A 171 18.17 -4.21 -1.26
CA ILE A 171 18.19 -2.78 -1.63
C ILE A 171 19.39 -2.42 -2.52
#